data_AF-A0A4R0N6C8-F1
#
_entry.id   AF-A0A4R0N6C8-F1
#
_cell.length_a   1.000
_cell.length_b   1.000
_cell.length_c   1.000
_cell.angle_alpha   90.00
_cell.angle_beta   90.00
_cell.angle_gamma   90.00
#
_symmetry.space_group_name_H-M   'P 1'
#
loop_
_entity.id
_entity.type
_entity.pdbx_description
1 polymer ?
#
loop_
_entity_poly.entity_id
_entity_poly.type
_entity_poly.pdbx_seq_one_letter_code
_entity_poly.pdbx_strand_id
1 'polypeptide(L)'
;MKFYSILKTAPAVFFFALPFFATAQAGPPGIPEFYSATREMHRWYFNFYDLVMVIGTISGILGGLRIYSNWQSGKHHIDAQVMGWFFSCLFLVLIGAFLKTLYGVN
;
A
#
# COMPACT_ATOMS: atom_id res chain seq x y z
N MET A 1 65.32 2.75 15.80
CA MET A 1 64.47 2.13 16.84
C MET A 1 62.99 2.52 16.78
N LYS A 2 62.60 3.78 16.50
CA LYS A 2 61.18 4.20 16.43
C LYS A 2 60.33 3.43 15.39
N PHE A 3 60.86 3.14 14.20
CA PHE A 3 60.13 2.46 13.12
C PHE A 3 59.72 1.02 13.44
N TYR A 4 60.59 0.26 14.12
CA TYR A 4 60.31 -1.11 14.56
C TYR A 4 59.22 -1.18 15.65
N SER A 5 59.09 -0.14 16.48
CA SER A 5 58.05 -0.06 17.49
C SER A 5 56.67 0.21 16.89
N ILE A 6 56.61 1.02 15.83
CA ILE A 6 55.37 1.34 15.11
C ILE A 6 54.87 0.12 14.30
N LEU A 7 55.79 -0.66 13.73
CA LEU A 7 55.46 -1.88 13.00
C LEU A 7 54.81 -2.95 13.90
N LYS A 8 55.16 -3.00 15.19
CA LYS A 8 54.55 -3.91 16.16
C LYS A 8 53.19 -3.46 16.69
N THR A 9 52.95 -2.15 16.78
CA THR A 9 51.69 -1.60 17.29
C THR A 9 50.60 -1.49 16.21
N ALA A 10 50.98 -1.43 14.94
CA ALA A 10 50.07 -1.40 13.79
C ALA A 10 49.01 -2.53 13.76
N PRO A 11 49.35 -3.83 13.95
CA PRO A 11 48.34 -4.90 13.93
C PRO A 11 47.38 -4.82 15.11
N ALA A 12 47.83 -4.36 16.28
CA ALA A 12 46.97 -4.17 17.45
C ALA A 12 45.96 -3.04 17.21
N VAL A 13 46.41 -1.91 16.66
CA VAL A 13 45.52 -0.78 16.30
C VAL A 13 44.49 -1.21 15.26
N PHE A 14 44.90 -2.00 14.26
CA PHE A 14 43.98 -2.55 13.26
C PHE A 14 42.92 -3.47 13.91
N PHE A 15 43.35 -4.38 14.79
CA PHE A 15 42.44 -5.31 15.47
C PHE A 15 41.44 -4.62 16.41
N PHE A 16 41.87 -3.55 17.09
CA PHE A 16 40.99 -2.74 17.96
C PHE A 16 40.08 -1.78 17.18
N ALA A 17 40.42 -1.41 15.94
CA ALA A 17 39.60 -0.53 15.10
C ALA A 17 38.47 -1.27 14.36
N LEU A 18 38.61 -2.57 14.07
CA LEU A 18 37.61 -3.39 13.38
C LEU A 18 36.18 -3.33 13.96
N PRO A 19 35.96 -3.43 15.30
CA PRO A 19 34.59 -3.36 15.85
C PRO A 19 33.92 -1.99 15.67
N PHE A 20 34.70 -0.91 15.52
CA PHE A 20 34.16 0.44 15.35
C PHE A 20 33.61 0.69 13.94
N PHE A 21 34.19 0.03 12.92
CA PHE A 21 33.65 0.05 11.56
C PHE A 21 32.40 -0.84 11.42
N ALA A 22 32.30 -1.92 12.20
CA ALA A 22 31.16 -2.84 12.15
C ALA A 22 29.84 -2.19 12.61
N THR A 23 29.87 -1.31 13.62
CA THR A 23 28.68 -0.59 14.09
C THR A 23 28.28 0.58 13.19
N ALA A 24 29.22 1.16 12.46
CA ALA A 24 28.95 2.23 11.49
C ALA A 24 28.28 1.74 10.19
N GLN A 25 28.33 0.43 9.91
CA GLN A 25 27.70 -0.18 8.74
C GLN A 25 26.23 -0.56 8.97
N ALA A 26 25.77 -0.59 10.23
CA ALA A 26 24.36 -0.67 10.54
C ALA A 26 23.73 0.70 10.25
N GLY A 27 22.96 0.80 9.17
CA GLY A 27 22.16 2.00 8.87
C GLY A 27 21.28 2.39 10.07
N PRO A 28 20.70 3.61 10.07
CA PRO A 28 19.90 4.09 11.19
C PRO A 28 18.88 3.02 11.64
N PRO A 29 18.83 2.67 12.95
CA PRO A 29 17.90 1.66 13.44
C PRO A 29 16.46 2.09 13.13
N GLY A 30 15.60 1.16 12.68
CA GLY A 30 14.20 1.44 12.34
C GLY A 30 13.90 1.57 10.84
N ILE A 31 14.89 1.86 10.00
CA ILE A 31 14.71 1.94 8.53
C ILE A 31 14.32 0.59 7.89
N PRO A 32 15.03 -0.53 8.14
CA PRO A 32 14.65 -1.80 7.54
C PRO A 32 13.29 -2.30 8.02
N GLU A 33 12.93 -2.04 9.27
CA GLU A 33 11.62 -2.35 9.84
C GLU A 33 10.52 -1.53 9.15
N PHE A 34 10.75 -0.23 8.92
CA PHE A 34 9.81 0.63 8.20
C PHE A 34 9.54 0.12 6.77
N TYR A 35 10.59 -0.23 6.02
CA TYR A 35 10.44 -0.81 4.69
C TYR A 35 9.69 -2.15 4.70
N SER A 36 9.85 -2.96 5.74
CA SER A 36 9.08 -4.20 5.90
C SER A 36 7.59 -3.92 6.13
N ALA A 37 7.26 -2.95 7.00
CA ALA A 37 5.89 -2.52 7.26
C ALA A 37 5.24 -1.92 6.01
N THR A 38 5.95 -1.10 5.23
CA THR A 38 5.43 -0.55 3.96
C THR A 38 5.06 -1.65 2.96
N ARG A 39 5.92 -2.68 2.81
CA ARG A 39 5.63 -3.82 1.93
C ARG A 39 4.41 -4.60 2.38
N GLU A 40 4.25 -4.80 3.68
CA GLU A 40 3.09 -5.48 4.24
C GLU A 40 1.80 -4.67 4.01
N MET A 41 1.81 -3.36 4.26
CA MET A 41 0.69 -2.48 3.98
C MET A 41 0.26 -2.52 2.51
N HIS A 42 1.23 -2.59 1.60
CA HIS A 42 0.97 -2.71 0.16
C HIS A 42 0.28 -4.03 -0.19
N ARG A 43 0.65 -5.14 0.46
CA ARG A 43 -0.03 -6.43 0.31
C ARG A 43 -1.47 -6.38 0.84
N TRP A 44 -1.67 -5.79 2.01
CA TRP A 44 -3.01 -5.63 2.59
C TRP A 44 -3.90 -4.77 1.69
N TYR A 45 -3.37 -3.67 1.16
CA TYR A 45 -4.08 -2.78 0.25
C TYR A 45 -4.70 -3.54 -0.94
N PHE A 46 -3.92 -4.36 -1.65
CA PHE A 46 -4.44 -5.13 -2.79
C PHE A 46 -5.56 -6.10 -2.40
N ASN A 47 -5.37 -6.85 -1.30
CA ASN A 47 -6.38 -7.80 -0.84
C ASN A 47 -7.70 -7.11 -0.44
N PHE A 48 -7.61 -5.97 0.26
CA PHE A 48 -8.79 -5.19 0.63
C PHE A 48 -9.44 -4.52 -0.58
N TYR A 49 -8.64 -4.01 -1.52
CA TYR A 49 -9.13 -3.43 -2.76
C TYR A 49 -9.95 -4.44 -3.56
N ASP A 50 -9.41 -5.64 -3.79
CA ASP A 50 -10.11 -6.70 -4.52
C ASP A 50 -11.42 -7.09 -3.82
N LEU A 51 -11.40 -7.21 -2.49
CA LEU A 51 -12.61 -7.50 -1.71
C LEU A 51 -13.69 -6.43 -1.89
N VAL A 52 -13.34 -5.14 -1.80
CA VAL A 52 -14.27 -4.03 -1.97
C VAL A 52 -14.80 -3.98 -3.41
N MET A 53 -13.95 -4.25 -4.41
CA MET A 53 -14.37 -4.30 -5.82
C MET A 53 -15.34 -5.46 -6.10
N VAL A 54 -15.13 -6.62 -5.48
CA VAL A 54 -16.07 -7.76 -5.58
C VAL A 54 -17.43 -7.40 -4.97
N ILE A 55 -17.44 -6.83 -3.76
CA ILE A 55 -18.68 -6.40 -3.09
C ILE A 55 -19.38 -5.29 -3.89
N GLY A 56 -18.61 -4.35 -4.43
CA GLY A 56 -19.09 -3.28 -5.30
C GLY A 56 -19.75 -3.81 -6.56
N THR A 57 -19.17 -4.84 -7.18
CA THR A 57 -19.74 -5.51 -8.36
C THR A 57 -21.07 -6.20 -8.03
N ILE A 58 -21.11 -6.96 -6.93
CA ILE A 58 -22.33 -7.66 -6.50
C ILE A 58 -23.44 -6.67 -6.19
N SER A 59 -23.16 -5.65 -5.37
CA SER A 59 -24.13 -4.62 -5.01
C SER A 59 -24.57 -3.77 -6.21
N GLY A 60 -23.66 -3.50 -7.16
CA GLY A 60 -23.97 -2.83 -8.42
C GLY A 60 -24.97 -3.61 -9.27
N ILE A 61 -24.75 -4.93 -9.44
CA ILE A 61 -25.70 -5.80 -10.17
C ILE A 61 -27.05 -5.83 -9.47
N LEU A 62 -27.09 -6.03 -8.16
CA LEU A 62 -28.34 -6.07 -7.38
C LEU A 62 -29.10 -4.74 -7.45
N GLY A 63 -28.41 -3.61 -7.38
CA GLY A 63 -29.00 -2.28 -7.55
C GLY A 63 -29.60 -2.08 -8.93
N GLY A 64 -28.89 -2.51 -9.97
CA GLY A 64 -29.36 -2.47 -11.36
C GLY A 64 -30.62 -3.33 -11.58
N LEU A 65 -30.64 -4.54 -11.01
CA LEU A 65 -31.81 -5.42 -11.04
C LEU A 65 -33.03 -4.76 -10.35
N ARG A 66 -32.83 -4.10 -9.21
CA ARG A 66 -33.89 -3.36 -8.52
C ARG A 66 -34.45 -2.22 -9.39
N ILE A 67 -33.58 -1.45 -10.04
CA ILE A 67 -33.99 -0.35 -10.93
C ILE A 67 -34.78 -0.89 -12.11
N TYR A 68 -34.28 -1.95 -12.76
CA TYR A 68 -34.97 -2.61 -13.85
C TYR A 68 -36.38 -3.07 -13.44
N SER A 69 -36.48 -3.76 -12.30
CA SER A 69 -37.78 -4.19 -11.75
C SER A 69 -38.73 -3.01 -11.50
N ASN A 70 -38.22 -1.92 -10.91
CA ASN A 70 -39.00 -0.72 -10.65
C ASN A 70 -39.49 -0.06 -11.94
N TRP A 71 -38.65 -0.02 -12.97
CA TRP A 71 -38.99 0.52 -14.28
C TRP A 71 -40.09 -0.31 -14.94
N GLN A 72 -39.97 -1.64 -14.94
CA GLN A 72 -40.99 -2.54 -15.47
C GLN A 72 -42.32 -2.44 -14.70
N SER A 73 -42.29 -2.10 -13.41
CA SER A 73 -43.51 -1.88 -12.61
C SER A 73 -44.17 -0.52 -12.80
N GLY A 74 -43.61 0.37 -13.62
CA GLY A 74 -44.15 1.71 -13.85
C GLY A 74 -44.09 2.65 -12.64
N LYS A 75 -43.13 2.44 -11.72
CA LYS A 75 -42.97 3.34 -10.55
C LYS A 75 -42.60 4.75 -11.02
N HIS A 76 -43.09 5.77 -10.30
CA HIS A 76 -42.67 7.15 -10.52
C HIS A 76 -41.26 7.40 -9.96
N HIS A 77 -40.56 8.40 -10.51
CA HIS A 77 -39.21 8.83 -10.08
C HIS A 77 -38.11 7.76 -10.27
N ILE A 78 -38.13 7.03 -11.40
CA ILE A 78 -37.06 6.10 -11.78
C ILE A 78 -35.78 6.85 -12.11
N ASP A 79 -35.89 8.00 -12.76
CA ASP A 79 -34.77 8.82 -13.23
C ASP A 79 -33.78 9.14 -12.10
N ALA A 80 -34.29 9.55 -10.93
CA ALA A 80 -33.48 9.80 -9.74
C ALA A 80 -32.83 8.52 -9.19
N GLN A 81 -33.52 7.37 -9.24
CA GLN A 81 -32.96 6.09 -8.79
C GLN A 81 -31.84 5.61 -9.72
N VAL A 82 -32.03 5.74 -11.04
CA VAL A 82 -31.02 5.42 -12.06
C VAL A 82 -29.77 6.25 -11.84
N MET A 83 -29.92 7.57 -11.69
CA MET A 83 -28.79 8.47 -11.46
C MET A 83 -28.08 8.14 -10.14
N GLY A 84 -28.83 7.95 -9.04
CA GLY A 84 -28.25 7.63 -7.74
C GLY A 84 -27.43 6.33 -7.75
N TRP A 85 -27.94 5.28 -8.37
CA TRP A 85 -27.21 4.03 -8.54
C TRP A 85 -25.99 4.18 -9.45
N PHE A 86 -26.15 4.83 -10.60
CA PHE A 86 -25.06 5.03 -11.55
C PHE A 86 -23.90 5.82 -10.94
N PHE A 87 -24.19 6.94 -10.27
CA PHE A 87 -23.16 7.74 -9.60
C PHE A 87 -22.53 7.01 -8.40
N SER A 88 -23.28 6.15 -7.71
CA SER A 88 -22.71 5.30 -6.64
C SER A 88 -21.70 4.28 -7.20
N CYS A 89 -22.04 3.62 -8.31
CA CYS A 89 -21.11 2.71 -8.98
C CYS A 89 -19.88 3.44 -9.52
N LEU A 90 -20.08 4.61 -10.14
CA LEU A 90 -18.99 5.44 -10.64
C LEU A 90 -18.06 5.87 -9.51
N PHE A 91 -18.61 6.34 -8.38
CA PHE A 91 -17.84 6.74 -7.21
C PHE A 91 -16.97 5.59 -6.68
N LEU A 92 -17.50 4.36 -6.62
CA LEU A 92 -16.76 3.19 -6.14
C LEU A 92 -15.56 2.85 -7.05
N VAL A 93 -15.73 2.96 -8.37
CA VAL A 93 -14.62 2.74 -9.31
C VAL A 93 -13.58 3.85 -9.20
N LEU A 94 -14.03 5.11 -9.10
CA LEU A 94 -13.14 6.28 -8.99
C LEU A 94 -12.34 6.29 -7.69
N ILE A 95 -12.95 5.93 -6.55
CA ILE A 95 -12.19 5.84 -5.29
C ILE A 95 -11.11 4.76 -5.38
N GLY A 96 -11.38 3.67 -6.09
CA GLY A 96 -10.41 2.63 -6.38
C GLY A 96 -9.21 3.14 -7.17
N ALA A 97 -9.45 3.88 -8.25
CA ALA A 97 -8.39 4.50 -9.05
C ALA A 97 -7.62 5.57 -8.24
N PHE A 98 -8.33 6.40 -7.48
CA PHE A 98 -7.74 7.43 -6.62
C PHE A 98 -6.81 6.83 -5.56
N LEU A 99 -7.26 5.81 -4.84
CA LEU A 99 -6.44 5.11 -3.85
C LEU A 99 -5.22 4.46 -4.51
N LYS A 100 -5.40 3.83 -5.68
CA LYS A 100 -4.31 3.22 -6.44
C LYS A 100 -3.22 4.26 -6.79
N THR A 101 -3.62 5.47 -7.18
CA THR A 101 -2.68 6.58 -7.42
C THR A 101 -2.03 7.13 -6.14
N LEU A 102 -2.76 7.24 -5.02
CA LEU A 102 -2.20 7.73 -3.75
C LEU A 102 -1.08 6.83 -3.21
N TYR A 103 -1.22 5.51 -3.38
CA TYR A 103 -0.23 4.53 -2.94
C TYR A 103 0.89 4.30 -3.97
N GLY A 104 0.90 5.04 -5.09
CA GLY A 104 1.92 4.93 -6.13
C GLY A 104 1.92 3.57 -6.83
N VAL A 105 0.77 2.91 -6.86
CA VAL A 105 0.60 1.58 -7.44
C VAL A 105 0.09 1.76 -8.86
N ASN A 106 0.88 1.49 -9.90
CA ASN A 106 0.42 1.60 -11.29
C ASN A 106 0.01 0.22 -11.84
#